data_AF-A0A7C5FHV4-F1
#
_entry.id   AF-A0A7C5FHV4-F1
#
_cell.length_a   1.000
_cell.length_b   1.000
_cell.length_c   1.000
_cell.angle_alpha   90.00
_cell.angle_beta   90.00
_cell.angle_gamma   90.00
#
_symmetry.space_group_name_H-M   'P 1'
#
loop_
_entity.id
_entity.type
_entity.pdbx_description
1 polymer ?
#
loop_
_entity_poly.entity_id
_entity_poly.type
_entity_poly.pdbx_seq_one_letter_code
_entity_poly.pdbx_strand_id
1 'polypeptide(L)'
;MSCPNCKSNKIIKGKIYNQPDYVAPRAYFRPEGLNFFSILWSNVRLDNNFFSCLDCGFMWGKLNNKELIKVLSNSGTTQTKKKLGLE
;
A
#
# COMPACT_ATOMS: atom_id res chain seq x y z
N MET A 1 -12.98 -13.78 7.74
CA MET A 1 -11.87 -13.14 6.99
C MET A 1 -10.71 -14.12 7.01
N SER A 2 -10.08 -14.39 5.87
CA SER A 2 -9.05 -15.43 5.74
C SER A 2 -7.77 -14.83 5.13
N CYS A 3 -6.62 -15.41 5.42
CA CYS A 3 -5.34 -14.95 4.89
C CYS A 3 -5.38 -15.01 3.36
N PRO A 4 -5.08 -13.92 2.64
CA PRO A 4 -5.16 -13.92 1.18
C PRO A 4 -4.14 -14.89 0.55
N ASN A 5 -3.00 -15.12 1.22
CA ASN A 5 -1.91 -15.98 0.76
C ASN A 5 -2.18 -17.48 1.00
N CYS A 6 -2.41 -17.90 2.25
CA CYS A 6 -2.56 -19.34 2.61
C CYS A 6 -3.98 -19.77 2.99
N LYS A 7 -4.97 -18.87 2.93
CA LYS A 7 -6.38 -19.10 3.32
C LYS A 7 -6.62 -19.48 4.79
N SER A 8 -5.59 -19.47 5.64
CA SER A 8 -5.76 -19.67 7.09
C SER A 8 -6.67 -18.61 7.72
N ASN A 9 -7.42 -19.02 8.74
CA ASN A 9 -8.25 -18.14 9.57
C ASN A 9 -7.50 -17.61 10.80
N LYS A 10 -6.24 -18.03 11.03
CA LYS A 10 -5.41 -17.54 12.15
C LYS A 10 -4.79 -16.20 11.78
N ILE A 11 -5.54 -15.13 12.05
CA ILE A 11 -5.19 -13.75 11.68
C ILE A 11 -5.23 -12.87 12.91
N ILE A 12 -4.20 -12.03 13.07
CA ILE A 12 -4.15 -11.00 14.11
C ILE A 12 -4.20 -9.61 13.48
N LYS A 13 -4.91 -8.69 14.12
CA LYS A 13 -4.93 -7.27 13.77
C LYS A 13 -3.83 -6.54 14.54
N GLY A 14 -3.05 -5.71 13.85
CA GLY A 14 -1.97 -4.91 14.42
C GLY A 14 -1.98 -3.46 13.91
N LYS A 15 -1.04 -2.67 14.42
CA LYS A 15 -0.76 -1.29 14.00
C LYS A 15 0.74 -1.12 13.79
N ILE A 16 1.13 -0.32 12.79
CA ILE A 16 2.52 0.10 12.63
C ILE A 16 2.72 1.35 13.48
N TYR A 17 3.68 1.29 14.40
CA TYR A 17 4.12 2.43 15.20
C TYR A 17 5.44 2.94 14.64
N ASN A 18 5.57 4.27 14.55
CA ASN A 18 6.86 4.88 14.30
C ASN A 18 7.62 4.90 15.63
N GLN A 19 8.89 4.47 15.60
CA GLN A 19 9.79 4.65 16.75
C GLN A 19 9.86 6.13 17.15
N PRO A 20 9.99 6.45 18.46
CA PRO A 20 9.92 7.82 18.96
C PRO A 20 11.10 8.71 18.56
N ASP A 21 12.25 8.18 18.12
CA ASP A 21 13.50 8.96 18.07
C ASP A 21 13.86 9.61 16.73
N TYR A 22 13.05 9.48 15.67
CA TYR A 22 13.34 10.15 14.40
C TYR A 22 12.10 10.77 13.74
N VAL A 23 12.27 11.99 13.25
CA VAL A 23 11.27 12.77 12.50
C VAL A 23 10.89 12.03 11.20
N ALA A 24 9.80 11.25 11.28
CA ALA A 24 8.90 10.75 10.23
C ALA A 24 9.47 9.75 9.18
N PRO A 25 8.65 8.85 8.56
CA PRO A 25 7.20 8.95 8.42
C PRO A 25 6.37 7.65 8.54
N ARG A 26 5.05 7.82 8.55
CA ARG A 26 4.01 6.78 8.45
C ARG A 26 4.33 5.77 7.33
N ALA A 27 3.92 4.51 7.49
CA ALA A 27 4.08 3.50 6.43
C ALA A 27 3.39 3.96 5.14
N TYR A 28 4.12 3.93 4.02
CA TYR A 28 3.63 4.29 2.71
C TYR A 28 3.73 3.11 1.75
N PHE A 29 2.77 3.04 0.83
CA PHE A 29 2.83 2.18 -0.33
C PHE A 29 3.24 3.00 -1.55
N ARG A 30 4.27 2.55 -2.26
CA ARG A 30 4.66 3.11 -3.55
C ARG A 30 4.30 2.11 -4.64
N PRO A 31 3.32 2.42 -5.50
CA PRO A 31 2.98 1.52 -6.59
C PRO A 31 4.12 1.45 -7.62
N GLU A 32 4.27 0.30 -8.25
CA GLU A 32 5.11 0.16 -9.44
C GLU A 32 4.47 0.86 -10.65
N GLY A 33 5.27 1.13 -11.68
CA GLY A 33 4.78 1.73 -12.93
C GLY A 33 4.52 3.23 -12.86
N LEU A 34 5.22 3.93 -11.97
CA LEU A 34 5.28 5.40 -11.92
C LEU A 34 6.39 5.94 -12.83
N ASN A 35 6.22 7.16 -13.34
CA ASN A 35 7.25 7.86 -14.12
C ASN A 35 8.47 8.21 -13.24
N PHE A 36 9.68 8.13 -13.79
CA PHE A 36 10.94 8.27 -13.05
C PHE A 36 11.03 9.56 -12.20
N PHE A 37 10.56 10.70 -12.72
CA PHE A 37 10.60 11.99 -12.01
C PHE A 37 9.51 12.16 -10.93
N SER A 38 8.56 11.22 -10.81
CA SER A 38 7.45 11.31 -9.86
C SER A 38 7.67 10.54 -8.55
N ILE A 39 8.81 9.84 -8.42
CA ILE A 39 9.09 8.90 -7.34
C ILE A 39 9.08 9.57 -5.95
N LEU A 40 9.44 10.85 -5.84
CA LEU A 40 9.56 11.53 -4.54
C LEU A 40 8.23 11.98 -3.91
N TRP A 41 7.14 12.09 -4.68
CA TRP A 41 5.87 12.69 -4.21
C TRP A 41 4.64 11.78 -4.35
N SER A 42 4.82 10.58 -4.90
CA SER A 42 3.73 9.67 -5.29
C SER A 42 3.55 8.48 -4.35
N ASN A 43 3.65 8.75 -3.04
CA ASN A 43 3.44 7.76 -1.99
C ASN A 43 1.98 7.75 -1.55
N VAL A 44 1.38 6.56 -1.40
CA VAL A 44 0.01 6.39 -0.90
C VAL A 44 0.07 6.01 0.57
N ARG A 45 -0.71 6.70 1.41
CA ARG A 45 -0.78 6.40 2.84
C ARG A 45 -1.50 5.07 3.10
N LEU A 46 -0.86 4.21 3.90
CA LEU A 46 -1.50 3.03 4.46
C LEU A 46 -2.40 3.45 5.64
N ASP A 47 -3.55 2.79 5.77
CA ASP A 47 -4.32 2.85 7.00
C ASP A 47 -3.50 2.26 8.15
N ASN A 48 -3.68 2.77 9.36
CA ASN A 48 -2.95 2.28 10.54
C ASN A 48 -3.36 0.85 10.96
N ASN A 49 -4.32 0.22 10.29
CA ASN A 49 -4.79 -1.13 10.60
C ASN A 49 -4.17 -2.15 9.65
N PHE A 50 -3.35 -3.04 10.19
CA PHE A 50 -2.71 -4.13 9.47
C PHE A 50 -3.23 -5.47 9.98
N PHE A 51 -3.11 -6.49 9.15
CA PHE A 51 -3.41 -7.88 9.48
C PHE A 51 -2.19 -8.72 9.19
N SER A 52 -1.90 -9.69 10.06
CA SER A 52 -0.84 -10.67 9.85
C SER A 52 -1.37 -12.07 10.09
N CYS A 53 -0.95 -13.03 9.25
CA CYS A 53 -1.28 -14.43 9.40
C CYS A 53 -0.26 -15.12 10.31
N LEU A 54 -0.75 -15.84 11.33
CA LEU A 54 0.10 -16.56 12.27
C LEU A 54 0.69 -17.86 11.69
N ASP A 55 0.11 -18.41 10.62
CA ASP A 55 0.61 -19.65 10.02
C ASP A 55 1.65 -19.42 8.91
N CYS A 56 1.52 -18.36 8.10
CA CYS A 56 2.44 -18.10 6.97
C CYS A 56 3.22 -16.78 7.07
N GLY A 57 3.00 -15.98 8.11
CA GLY A 57 3.67 -14.69 8.29
C GLY A 57 3.26 -13.60 7.30
N PHE A 58 2.33 -13.87 6.36
CA PHE A 58 1.89 -12.88 5.38
C PHE A 58 1.18 -11.72 6.07
N MET A 59 1.60 -10.50 5.76
CA MET A 59 1.05 -9.27 6.33
C MET A 59 0.43 -8.41 5.23
N TRP A 60 -0.73 -7.82 5.50
CA TRP A 60 -1.41 -6.93 4.57
C TRP A 60 -2.14 -5.80 5.29
N GLY A 61 -2.27 -4.67 4.61
CA GLY A 61 -2.96 -3.48 5.09
C GLY A 61 -3.99 -2.99 4.09
N LYS A 62 -4.81 -2.03 4.52
CA LYS A 62 -5.74 -1.33 3.63
C LYS A 62 -5.14 0.02 3.21
N LEU A 63 -5.40 0.40 1.96
CA LEU A 63 -5.02 1.69 1.38
C LEU A 63 -6.29 2.49 1.05
N ASN A 64 -6.17 3.82 1.00
CA ASN A 64 -7.21 4.65 0.44
C ASN A 64 -7.24 4.52 -1.08
N ASN A 65 -8.28 3.85 -1.61
CA ASN A 65 -8.44 3.62 -3.05
C ASN A 65 -8.45 4.92 -3.87
N LYS A 66 -9.06 5.99 -3.37
CA LYS A 66 -9.12 7.27 -4.10
C LYS A 66 -7.73 7.92 -4.22
N GLU A 67 -6.92 7.80 -3.17
CA GLU A 67 -5.54 8.30 -3.16
C GLU A 67 -4.66 7.48 -4.11
N LEU A 68 -4.79 6.15 -4.10
CA LEU A 68 -4.08 5.26 -5.01
C LEU A 68 -4.39 5.57 -6.47
N ILE A 69 -5.68 5.67 -6.83
CA ILE A 69 -6.09 6.00 -8.20
C ILE A 69 -5.53 7.36 -8.60
N LYS A 70 -5.68 8.39 -7.74
CA LYS A 70 -5.15 9.73 -8.02
C LYS A 70 -3.65 9.73 -8.32
N VAL A 71 -2.86 8.99 -7.54
CA VAL A 71 -1.41 8.84 -7.75
C VAL A 71 -1.12 8.19 -9.09
N LEU A 72 -1.80 7.09 -9.42
CA LEU A 72 -1.59 6.37 -10.69
C LEU A 72 -2.06 7.18 -11.91
N SER A 73 -3.17 7.90 -11.81
CA SER A 73 -3.67 8.78 -12.88
C SER A 73 -2.69 9.92 -13.18
N ASN A 74 -2.11 10.53 -12.15
CA ASN A 74 -1.24 11.69 -12.30
C ASN A 74 0.19 11.30 -12.69
N SER A 75 0.70 10.23 -12.09
CA SER A 75 2.13 9.90 -12.11
C SER A 75 2.44 8.54 -12.74
N GLY A 76 1.44 7.75 -13.11
CA GLY A 76 1.62 6.48 -13.80
C GLY A 76 2.19 6.66 -15.22
N THR A 77 2.92 5.65 -15.68
CA THR A 77 3.29 5.52 -17.10
C THR A 77 2.04 5.34 -17.96
N THR A 78 2.15 5.58 -19.27
CA THR A 78 1.06 5.33 -20.24
C THR A 78 0.53 3.90 -20.12
N GLN A 79 1.41 2.91 -19.97
CA GLN A 79 1.02 1.51 -19.76
C GLN A 79 0.18 1.32 -18.48
N THR A 80 0.57 1.98 -17.39
CA THR A 80 -0.18 1.93 -16.12
C THR A 80 -1.54 2.60 -16.24
N LYS A 81 -1.64 3.75 -16.89
CA LYS A 81 -2.92 4.45 -17.12
C LYS A 81 -3.87 3.64 -18.00
N LYS A 82 -3.34 3.02 -19.07
CA LYS A 82 -4.09 2.12 -19.94
C LYS A 82 -4.66 0.91 -19.19
N LYS A 83 -3.86 0.27 -18.34
CA LYS A 83 -4.32 -0.85 -17.47
C LYS A 83 -5.46 -0.44 -16.54
N LEU A 84 -5.55 0.83 -16.16
CA LEU A 84 -6.57 1.37 -15.28
C LEU A 84 -7.79 1.92 -16.03
N GLY A 85 -7.78 1.92 -17.37
CA GLY A 85 -8.86 2.50 -18.17
C GLY A 85 -8.96 4.03 -18.03
N LEU A 86 -7.83 4.72 -17.85
CA LEU A 86 -7.74 6.16 -17.62
C LEU A 86 -7.24 6.94 -18.87
N GLU A 87 -7.26 6.30 -20.04
CA GLU A 87 -6.98 6.93 -21.35
C GLU A 87 -8.26 7.36 -22.05
#